data_AF-A0A1B2I4S5-F1
#
_entry.id   AF-A0A1B2I4S5-F1
#
_cell.length_a   1.000
_cell.length_b   1.000
_cell.length_c   1.000
_cell.angle_alpha   90.00
_cell.angle_beta   90.00
_cell.angle_gamma   90.00
#
_symmetry.space_group_name_H-M   'P 1'
#
loop_
_entity.id
_entity.type
_entity.pdbx_description
1 polymer ?
#
loop_
_entity_poly.entity_id
_entity_poly.type
_entity_poly.pdbx_seq_one_letter_code
_entity_poly.pdbx_strand_id
1 'polypeptide(L)'
;MNNELTDDQKLGFVMMMDLSGSMDRVLPMVKIDSKAFVRCARVGDQFGANAFSDNAWWVYPSGSDPDIVTVTPGLKETEAAVQLIEKLNTHNITLGLIRI
;
A
#
# COMPACT_ATOMS: atom_id res chain seq x y z
N MET A 1 17.65 33.52 -14.24
CA MET A 1 16.35 32.89 -14.54
C MET A 1 16.19 31.75 -13.56
N ASN A 2 15.37 31.96 -12.53
CA ASN A 2 15.05 30.93 -11.55
C ASN A 2 14.08 29.98 -12.22
N ASN A 3 14.51 28.75 -12.50
CA ASN A 3 13.58 27.66 -12.77
C ASN A 3 12.95 27.29 -11.43
N GLU A 4 11.91 28.02 -11.02
CA GLU A 4 10.97 27.53 -10.03
C GLU A 4 10.30 26.32 -10.65
N LEU A 5 10.69 25.13 -10.19
CA LEU A 5 9.94 23.91 -10.41
C LEU A 5 8.56 24.15 -9.80
N THR A 6 7.61 24.44 -10.68
CA THR A 6 6.19 24.63 -10.38
C THR A 6 5.68 23.41 -9.62
N ASP A 7 5.04 23.64 -8.47
CA ASP A 7 4.42 22.64 -7.58
C ASP A 7 4.37 21.22 -8.17
N ASP A 8 5.27 20.36 -7.72
CA ASP A 8 5.15 18.90 -7.92
C ASP A 8 3.74 18.55 -7.45
N GLN A 9 2.83 18.23 -8.38
CA GLN A 9 1.45 17.93 -8.07
C GLN A 9 1.44 16.70 -7.16
N LYS A 10 1.22 16.93 -5.87
CA LYS A 10 1.09 15.88 -4.87
C LYS A 10 -0.09 15.00 -5.25
N LEU A 11 0.16 13.70 -5.32
CA LEU A 11 -0.85 12.72 -5.69
C LEU A 11 -1.37 12.01 -4.44
N GLY A 12 -2.68 11.80 -4.37
CA GLY A 12 -3.34 10.99 -3.36
C GLY A 12 -3.90 9.72 -3.98
N PHE A 13 -3.60 8.53 -3.43
CA PHE A 13 -4.17 7.28 -3.93
C PHE A 13 -4.51 6.26 -2.84
N VAL A 14 -5.46 5.38 -3.13
CA VAL A 14 -5.71 4.17 -2.35
C VAL A 14 -5.59 2.98 -3.29
N MET A 15 -4.65 2.09 -3.00
CA MET A 15 -4.50 0.83 -3.70
C MET A 15 -5.39 -0.23 -3.06
N MET A 16 -6.12 -0.99 -3.87
CA MET A 16 -6.96 -2.10 -3.41
C MET A 16 -6.53 -3.41 -4.06
N MET A 17 -6.15 -4.39 -3.25
CA MET A 17 -5.65 -5.70 -3.72
C MET A 17 -6.68 -6.81 -3.48
N ASP A 18 -7.10 -7.47 -4.54
CA ASP A 18 -7.95 -8.66 -4.46
C ASP A 18 -7.12 -9.88 -4.00
N LEU A 19 -7.52 -10.48 -2.89
CA LEU A 19 -6.93 -11.68 -2.30
C LEU A 19 -7.93 -12.85 -2.22
N SER A 20 -8.96 -12.84 -3.08
CA SER A 20 -9.85 -13.99 -3.28
C SER A 20 -9.07 -15.23 -3.73
N GLY A 21 -9.62 -16.42 -3.48
CA GLY A 21 -8.95 -17.69 -3.84
C GLY A 21 -8.65 -17.83 -5.34
N SER A 22 -9.38 -17.14 -6.22
CA SER A 22 -9.04 -17.07 -7.65
C SER A 22 -7.69 -16.40 -7.94
N MET A 23 -7.18 -15.61 -7.01
CA MET A 23 -5.94 -14.86 -7.15
C MET A 23 -4.70 -15.67 -6.77
N ASP A 24 -4.82 -16.89 -6.21
CA ASP A 24 -3.69 -17.70 -5.70
C ASP A 24 -2.50 -17.75 -6.66
N ARG A 25 -2.79 -18.05 -7.94
CA ARG A 25 -1.77 -18.23 -8.97
C ARG A 25 -1.10 -16.93 -9.40
N VAL A 26 -1.81 -15.80 -9.29
CA VAL A 26 -1.36 -14.49 -9.78
C VAL A 26 -0.90 -13.57 -8.66
N LEU A 27 -1.14 -13.92 -7.40
CA LEU A 27 -0.76 -13.13 -6.24
C LEU A 27 0.74 -12.73 -6.24
N PRO A 28 1.70 -13.59 -6.63
CA PRO A 28 3.09 -13.16 -6.74
C PRO A 28 3.28 -11.94 -7.67
N MET A 29 2.56 -11.89 -8.78
CA MET A 29 2.59 -10.74 -9.71
C MET A 29 1.89 -9.53 -9.12
N VAL A 30 0.71 -9.72 -8.49
CA VAL A 30 0.01 -8.64 -7.79
C VAL A 30 0.92 -7.97 -6.76
N LYS A 31 1.68 -8.74 -5.98
CA LYS A 31 2.66 -8.20 -5.04
C LYS A 31 3.76 -7.42 -5.73
N ILE A 32 4.31 -7.93 -6.84
CA ILE A 32 5.37 -7.27 -7.60
C ILE A 32 4.89 -5.89 -8.08
N ASP A 33 3.73 -5.86 -8.74
CA ASP A 33 3.17 -4.64 -9.32
C ASP A 33 2.76 -3.63 -8.24
N SER A 34 2.13 -4.11 -7.18
CA SER A 34 1.73 -3.28 -6.03
C SER A 34 2.94 -2.64 -5.35
N LYS A 35 4.01 -3.42 -5.09
CA LYS A 35 5.26 -2.89 -4.53
C LYS A 35 5.94 -1.90 -5.47
N ALA A 36 5.92 -2.17 -6.78
CA ALA A 36 6.48 -1.25 -7.78
C ALA A 36 5.75 0.08 -7.78
N PHE A 37 4.42 0.06 -7.77
CA PHE A 37 3.59 1.26 -7.75
C PHE A 37 3.78 2.08 -6.47
N VAL A 38 3.78 1.44 -5.28
CA VAL A 38 4.03 2.13 -4.01
C VAL A 38 5.41 2.81 -3.97
N ARG A 39 6.44 2.21 -4.58
CA ARG A 39 7.78 2.80 -4.67
C ARG A 39 7.86 4.02 -5.60
N CYS A 40 6.86 4.24 -6.47
CA CYS A 40 6.79 5.44 -7.31
C CYS A 40 6.30 6.67 -6.56
N ALA A 41 5.73 6.51 -5.35
CA ALA A 41 5.27 7.63 -4.54
C ALA A 41 6.45 8.52 -4.12
N ARG A 42 6.25 9.84 -4.20
CA ARG A 42 7.25 10.87 -3.92
C ARG A 42 6.99 11.53 -2.58
N VAL A 43 8.00 12.20 -2.05
CA VAL A 43 7.86 13.00 -0.82
C VAL A 43 6.70 14.00 -0.98
N GLY A 44 5.75 13.96 -0.04
CA GLY A 44 4.55 14.78 -0.07
C GLY A 44 3.32 14.14 -0.74
N ASP A 45 3.47 13.02 -1.45
CA ASP A 45 2.33 12.21 -1.89
C ASP A 45 1.64 11.58 -0.69
N GLN A 46 0.35 11.28 -0.87
CA GLN A 46 -0.46 10.60 0.13
C GLN A 46 -0.94 9.25 -0.38
N PHE A 47 -0.89 8.23 0.46
CA PHE A 47 -1.39 6.93 0.04
C PHE A 47 -1.91 6.04 1.16
N GLY A 48 -2.71 5.07 0.74
CA GLY A 48 -3.07 3.89 1.51
C GLY A 48 -3.11 2.65 0.63
N ALA A 49 -3.01 1.49 1.26
CA ALA A 49 -3.11 0.17 0.64
C ALA A 49 -4.06 -0.68 1.48
N ASN A 50 -5.12 -1.18 0.85
CA ASN A 50 -6.02 -2.15 1.42
C ASN A 50 -5.99 -3.45 0.62
N ALA A 51 -6.48 -4.51 1.25
CA ALA A 51 -6.70 -5.79 0.63
C ALA A 51 -8.11 -6.26 0.95
N PHE A 52 -8.67 -7.10 0.08
CA PHE A 52 -10.00 -7.64 0.28
C PHE A 52 -10.12 -9.07 -0.23
N SER A 53 -10.98 -9.84 0.44
CA SER A 53 -11.56 -11.08 -0.07
C SER A 53 -13.06 -11.08 0.27
N ASP A 54 -13.47 -11.76 1.33
CA ASP A 54 -14.83 -11.69 1.89
C ASP A 54 -15.05 -10.38 2.68
N ASN A 55 -13.97 -9.80 3.20
CA ASN A 55 -13.97 -8.51 3.90
C ASN A 55 -12.76 -7.69 3.44
N ALA A 56 -12.85 -6.36 3.57
CA ALA A 56 -11.72 -5.46 3.30
C ALA A 56 -11.01 -5.05 4.60
N TRP A 57 -9.68 -4.91 4.53
CA TRP A 57 -8.88 -4.40 5.64
C TRP A 57 -7.70 -3.59 5.14
N TRP A 58 -7.22 -2.68 5.99
CA TRP A 58 -6.03 -1.89 5.69
C TRP A 58 -4.77 -2.75 5.83
N VAL A 59 -3.98 -2.79 4.77
CA VAL A 59 -2.62 -3.35 4.77
C VAL A 59 -1.65 -2.31 5.30
N TYR A 60 -1.76 -1.07 4.81
CA TYR A 60 -0.99 0.06 5.29
C TYR A 60 -1.72 1.38 4.98
N PRO A 61 -1.72 2.37 5.88
CA PRO A 61 -1.37 2.25 7.30
C PRO A 61 -2.27 1.22 8.00
N SER A 62 -1.72 0.48 8.97
CA SER A 62 -2.47 -0.56 9.68
C SER A 62 -3.33 0.04 10.80
N GLY A 63 -4.53 -0.51 10.99
CA GLY A 63 -5.46 -0.05 12.02
C GLY A 63 -6.91 -0.39 11.67
N SER A 64 -7.83 -0.15 12.62
CA SER A 64 -9.27 -0.31 12.37
C SER A 64 -9.87 0.86 11.59
N ASP A 65 -9.31 2.06 11.77
CA ASP A 65 -9.73 3.29 11.11
C ASP A 65 -8.52 4.25 10.95
N PRO A 66 -7.56 3.91 10.07
CA PRO A 66 -6.36 4.70 9.90
C PRO A 66 -6.55 5.80 8.85
N ASP A 67 -5.96 6.97 9.12
CA ASP A 67 -5.80 8.03 8.10
C ASP A 67 -4.79 7.61 7.03
N ILE A 68 -4.95 8.06 5.78
CA ILE A 68 -3.93 7.86 4.73
C ILE A 68 -2.60 8.51 5.13
N VAL A 69 -1.49 7.86 4.81
CA VAL A 69 -0.16 8.38 5.16
C VAL A 69 0.28 9.45 4.18
N THR A 70 1.21 10.31 4.62
CA THR A 70 1.97 11.20 3.74
C THR A 70 3.40 10.70 3.67
N VAL A 71 3.97 10.57 2.46
CA VAL A 71 5.35 10.11 2.26
C VAL A 71 6.31 11.16 2.78
N THR A 72 7.17 10.75 3.72
CA THR A 72 8.15 11.65 4.34
C THR A 72 9.53 11.52 3.69
N PRO A 73 10.44 12.50 3.90
CA PRO A 73 11.84 12.33 3.54
C PRO A 73 12.42 11.05 4.17
N GLY A 74 13.05 10.22 3.33
CA GLY A 74 13.55 8.90 3.72
C GLY A 74 12.61 7.74 3.44
N LEU A 75 11.42 7.99 2.87
CA LEU A 75 10.53 6.98 2.24
C LEU A 75 10.12 5.80 3.15
N LYS A 76 10.12 5.99 4.46
CA LYS A 76 9.83 4.92 5.43
C LYS A 76 8.44 4.34 5.25
N GLU A 77 7.49 5.15 4.81
CA GLU A 77 6.11 4.73 4.58
C GLU A 77 6.01 3.73 3.43
N THR A 78 6.72 4.00 2.32
CA THR A 78 6.71 3.10 1.15
C THR A 78 7.46 1.80 1.47
N GLU A 79 8.56 1.86 2.24
CA GLU A 79 9.27 0.69 2.73
C GLU A 79 8.41 -0.20 3.64
N ALA A 80 7.70 0.41 4.60
CA ALA A 80 6.80 -0.31 5.50
C ALA A 80 5.65 -0.97 4.72
N ALA A 81 5.01 -0.24 3.81
CA ALA A 81 3.96 -0.78 2.96
C ALA A 81 4.46 -1.96 2.11
N VAL A 82 5.65 -1.85 1.50
CA VAL A 82 6.27 -2.93 0.71
C VAL A 82 6.49 -4.20 1.53
N GLN A 83 6.97 -4.07 2.77
CA GLN A 83 7.16 -5.21 3.67
C GLN A 83 5.84 -5.89 4.07
N LEU A 84 4.76 -5.11 4.22
CA LEU A 84 3.44 -5.63 4.56
C LEU A 84 2.78 -6.30 3.35
N ILE A 85 2.91 -5.71 2.16
CA ILE A 85 2.42 -6.31 0.89
C ILE A 85 3.09 -7.67 0.65
N GLU A 86 4.39 -7.81 0.96
CA GLU A 86 5.10 -9.08 0.79
C GLU A 86 4.48 -10.23 1.62
N LYS A 87 3.88 -9.91 2.77
CA LYS A 87 3.28 -10.90 3.69
C LYS A 87 1.88 -11.34 3.27
N LEU A 88 1.26 -10.66 2.30
CA LEU A 88 -0.10 -10.99 1.85
C LEU A 88 -0.17 -12.40 1.29
N ASN A 89 -1.31 -13.03 1.49
CA ASN A 89 -1.62 -14.35 0.96
C ASN A 89 -3.14 -14.47 0.86
N THR A 90 -3.60 -15.38 0.01
CA THR A 90 -5.02 -15.62 -0.26
C THR A 90 -5.69 -16.56 0.76
N HIS A 91 -4.90 -17.21 1.64
CA HIS A 91 -5.37 -18.30 2.49
C HIS A 91 -5.36 -18.01 4.01
N ASN A 92 -4.76 -16.91 4.47
CA ASN A 92 -4.66 -16.48 5.87
C ASN A 92 -5.28 -15.10 6.05
N ILE A 93 -6.56 -14.97 5.68
CA ILE A 93 -7.34 -13.76 5.94
C ILE A 93 -8.25 -14.08 7.13
N THR A 94 -7.62 -14.36 8.28
CA THR A 94 -8.35 -14.36 9.54
C THR A 94 -8.40 -12.91 10.00
N LEU A 95 -9.60 -12.33 9.96
CA LEU A 95 -9.89 -11.03 10.54
C LEU A 95 -9.37 -10.97 11.98
N GLY A 96 -8.41 -10.09 12.20
CA GLY A 96 -7.91 -9.75 13.53
C GLY A 96 -6.60 -10.46 13.90
N LEU A 97 -5.59 -9.65 14.21
CA LEU A 97 -4.33 -10.02 14.88
C LEU A 97 -3.21 -10.51 13.97
N ILE A 98 -2.72 -9.63 13.10
CA ILE A 98 -1.25 -9.46 13.05
C ILE A 98 -0.89 -8.67 14.32
N ARG A 99 -0.74 -9.36 15.46
CA ARG A 99 -0.02 -8.80 16.60
C ARG A 99 1.46 -8.83 16.24
N ILE A 100 2.03 -7.64 16.07
CA ILE A 100 3.48 -7.43 16.22
C ILE A 100 3.79 -7.43 17.72
#